data_AF-A0A970YF33-F1
#
_entry.id   AF-A0A970YF33-F1
#
_cell.length_a   1.000
_cell.length_b   1.000
_cell.length_c   1.000
_cell.angle_alpha   90.00
_cell.angle_beta   90.00
_cell.angle_gamma   90.00
#
_symmetry.space_group_name_H-M   'P 1'
#
loop_
_entity.id
_entity.type
_entity.pdbx_description
1 polymer ?
#
loop_
_entity_poly.entity_id
_entity_poly.type
_entity_poly.pdbx_seq_one_letter_code
_entity_poly.pdbx_strand_id
1 'polypeptide(L)' 'MAYRDLHEFVRRLDENGQLRRITVPVSAELEIAEITDRVSKAGPSANVALLFENVQGSSLPV' A
#
# COMPACT_ATOMS: atom_id res chain seq x y z
N MET A 1 -22.57 3.10 -2.41
CA MET A 1 -22.45 3.63 -1.04
C MET A 1 -20.98 3.95 -0.82
N ALA A 2 -20.67 5.11 -0.24
CA ALA A 2 -19.30 5.40 0.18
C ALA A 2 -18.87 4.39 1.26
N TYR A 3 -17.58 4.08 1.34
CA TYR A 3 -17.01 3.30 2.43
C TYR A 3 -17.21 4.05 3.76
N ARG A 4 -17.48 3.36 4.87
CA ARG A 4 -17.71 4.00 6.18
C ARG A 4 -16.44 4.63 6.73
N ASP A 5 -15.30 4.01 6.47
CA ASP A 5 -13.98 4.45 6.91
C ASP A 5 -12.88 3.89 6.00
N LEU A 6 -11.63 4.27 6.28
CA LEU A 6 -10.46 3.79 5.55
C LEU A 6 -10.26 2.26 5.71
N HIS A 7 -10.58 1.68 6.86
CA HIS A 7 -10.40 0.24 7.09
C HIS A 7 -11.38 -0.59 6.24
N GLU A 8 -12.61 -0.12 6.04
CA GLU A 8 -13.54 -0.74 5.10
C GLU A 8 -13.05 -0.61 3.66
N PHE A 9 -12.51 0.54 3.28
CA PHE A 9 -11.95 0.72 1.94
C PHE A 9 -10.76 -0.22 1.68
N VAL A 10 -9.80 -0.29 2.61
CA VAL A 10 -8.63 -1.18 2.52
C VAL A 10 -9.07 -2.64 2.44
N ARG A 11 -10.05 -3.08 3.25
CA ARG A 11 -10.60 -4.43 3.16
C ARG A 11 -11.19 -4.72 1.78
N ARG A 12 -11.91 -3.76 1.19
CA ARG A 12 -12.47 -3.96 -0.15
C ARG A 12 -11.39 -4.09 -1.23
N LEU A 13 -10.30 -3.34 -1.11
CA LEU A 13 -9.15 -3.50 -2.02
C LEU A 13 -8.51 -4.88 -1.87
N ASP A 14 -8.37 -5.39 -0.65
CA ASP A 14 -7.84 -6.73 -0.35
C ASP A 14 -8.74 -7.84 -0.94
N GLU A 15 -10.06 -7.77 -0.70
CA GLU A 15 -11.05 -8.70 -1.25
C GLU A 15 -11.04 -8.78 -2.79
N ASN A 16 -10.76 -7.65 -3.45
CA ASN A 16 -10.73 -7.56 -4.90
C ASN A 16 -9.34 -7.89 -5.50
N GLY A 17 -8.34 -8.23 -4.68
CA GLY A 17 -6.97 -8.47 -5.14
C GLY A 17 -6.25 -7.20 -5.63
N GLN A 18 -6.72 -6.02 -5.22
CA GLN A 18 -6.19 -4.70 -5.60
C GLN A 18 -5.29 -4.08 -4.52
N LEU A 19 -4.95 -4.85 -3.47
CA LEU A 19 -4.05 -4.46 -2.40
C LEU A 19 -2.85 -5.41 -2.35
N ARG A 20 -1.65 -4.84 -2.24
CA ARG A 20 -0.43 -5.57 -1.92
C ARG A 20 0.09 -5.16 -0.55
N ARG A 21 0.16 -6.12 0.37
CA ARG A 21 0.79 -5.94 1.68
C ARG A 21 2.29 -6.21 1.59
N ILE A 22 3.09 -5.28 2.11
CA ILE A 22 4.55 -5.34 2.15
C ILE A 22 4.95 -5.45 3.62
N THR A 23 5.34 -6.67 4.03
CA THR A 23 5.66 -7.01 5.43
C THR A 23 7.15 -6.93 5.74
N VAL A 24 8.00 -6.86 4.69
CA VAL A 24 9.43 -6.69 4.85
C VAL A 24 9.75 -5.28 5.37
N PRO A 25 10.79 -5.10 6.20
CA PRO A 25 11.18 -3.77 6.67
C PRO A 25 11.52 -2.85 5.50
N VAL A 26 10.96 -1.63 5.51
CA VAL A 26 11.26 -0.57 4.53
C VAL A 26 11.61 0.74 5.22
N SER A 27 12.42 1.55 4.56
CA SER A 27 12.74 2.92 4.97
C SER A 27 11.65 3.90 4.53
N ALA A 28 11.28 4.82 5.43
CA ALA A 28 10.44 5.96 5.06
C ALA A 28 11.20 6.98 4.18
N GLU A 29 12.53 6.98 4.24
CA GLU A 29 13.37 7.86 3.45
C GLU A 29 13.53 7.30 2.03
N LEU A 30 12.74 7.85 1.11
CA LEU A 30 12.74 7.62 -0.34
C LEU A 30 12.37 6.22 -0.82
N GLU A 31 12.61 5.16 -0.06
CA GLU A 31 12.32 3.78 -0.49
C GLU A 31 10.83 3.54 -0.75
N ILE A 32 9.96 3.90 0.20
CA ILE A 32 8.49 3.81 -0.01
C ILE A 32 8.05 4.60 -1.24
N ALA A 33 8.61 5.79 -1.45
CA ALA A 33 8.27 6.64 -2.59
C ALA A 33 8.71 6.00 -3.92
N GLU A 34 9.90 5.42 -3.96
CA GLU A 34 10.45 4.73 -5.13
C GLU A 34 9.59 3.52 -5.52
N ILE A 35 9.25 2.68 -4.53
CA ILE A 35 8.37 1.51 -4.72
C ILE A 35 7.01 1.97 -5.25
N THR A 36 6.41 2.97 -4.61
CA THR A 36 5.10 3.50 -4.99
C THR A 36 5.12 4.11 -6.38
N ASP A 37 6.20 4.80 -6.76
CA ASP A 37 6.37 5.42 -8.08
C ASP A 37 6.39 4.36 -9.19
N ARG A 38 7.19 3.29 -9.01
CA ARG A 38 7.26 2.17 -9.95
C ARG A 38 5.92 1.48 -10.12
N VAL A 39 5.23 1.18 -9.02
CA VAL A 39 3.92 0.50 -9.04
C VAL A 39 2.86 1.37 -9.69
N SER A 40 2.82 2.67 -9.37
CA SER A 40 1.83 3.60 -9.92
C SER A 40 2.00 3.83 -11.43
N LYS A 41 3.23 3.78 -11.92
CA LYS A 41 3.57 3.96 -13.34
C LYS A 41 3.63 2.66 -14.13
N ALA A 42 3.41 1.52 -13.47
CA ALA A 42 3.33 0.24 -14.15
C ALA A 42 2.04 0.12 -14.99
N GLY A 43 1.92 -0.97 -15.74
CA GLY A 43 0.70 -1.25 -16.50
C GLY A 43 -0.53 -1.45 -15.60
N PRO A 44 -1.76 -1.38 -16.15
CA PRO A 44 -2.99 -1.41 -15.38
C PRO A 44 -3.15 -2.61 -14.44
N SER A 45 -2.57 -3.77 -14.77
CA SER A 45 -2.61 -4.97 -13.95
C SER A 45 -1.63 -4.96 -12.77
N ALA A 46 -0.64 -4.07 -12.80
CA ALA A 46 0.39 -3.95 -11.77
C ALA A 46 0.21 -2.69 -10.91
N ASN A 47 -0.62 -1.73 -11.32
CA ASN A 47 -1.03 -0.60 -10.51
C ASN A 47 -2.04 -1.05 -9.46
N VAL A 48 -1.54 -1.30 -8.25
CA VAL A 48 -2.33 -1.75 -7.09
C VAL A 48 -2.02 -0.86 -5.89
N ALA A 49 -2.92 -0.81 -4.92
CA ALA A 49 -2.65 -0.16 -3.65
C ALA A 49 -1.56 -0.92 -2.89
N LEU A 50 -0.72 -0.18 -2.16
CA LEU A 50 0.35 -0.73 -1.33
C LEU A 50 0.04 -0.42 0.14
N LEU A 51 0.33 -1.38 1.02
CA LEU A 51 0.31 -1.18 2.46
C LEU A 51 1.63 -1.71 3.04
N PHE A 52 2.46 -0.82 3.55
CA PHE A 52 3.74 -1.09 4.19
C PHE A 52 3.53 -1.28 5.69
N GLU A 53 3.65 -2.52 6.16
CA GLU A 53 3.33 -2.88 7.54
C GLU A 53 4.52 -2.73 8.50
N ASN A 54 5.73 -2.61 7.96
CA ASN A 54 6.97 -2.55 8.73
C ASN A 54 7.86 -1.42 8.25
N VAL A 55 7.59 -0.20 8.71
CA VAL A 55 8.34 1.00 8.35
C VAL A 55 9.32 1.36 9.45
N GLN A 56 10.60 1.45 9.10
CA GLN A 56 11.67 1.76 10.05
C GLN A 56 11.41 3.11 10.74
N GLY A 57 11.42 3.11 12.07
CA GLY A 57 11.20 4.32 12.87
C GLY A 57 9.73 4.79 12.96
N SER A 58 8.78 4.05 12.40
CA SER A 58 7.34 4.34 12.52
C SER A 58 6.62 3.21 13.27
N SER A 59 5.70 3.58 14.17
CA SER A 59 4.77 2.64 14.79
C SER A 59 3.49 2.43 13.97
N LEU A 60 3.30 3.24 12.93
CA LEU A 60 2.13 3.20 12.05
C LEU A 60 2.50 2.61 10.69
N PRO A 61 1.64 1.76 10.11
CA PRO A 61 1.77 1.34 8.72
C PRO A 61 1.52 2.52 7.78
N VAL A 62 2.14 2.46 6.60
CA VAL A 62 2.08 3.50 5.56
C VAL A 62 1.49 2.94 4.28
#